data_AF-A0A7D7N3M7-F1
#
_entry.id   AF-A0A7D7N3M7-F1
#
_cell.length_a   1.000
_cell.length_b   1.000
_cell.length_c   1.000
_cell.angle_alpha   90.00
_cell.angle_beta   90.00
_cell.angle_gamma   90.00
#
_symmetry.space_group_name_H-M   'P 1'
#
loop_
_entity.id
_entity.type
_entity.pdbx_description
1 polymer ?
#
loop_
_entity_poly.entity_id
_entity_poly.type
_entity_poly.pdbx_seq_one_letter_code
_entity_poly.pdbx_strand_id
1 'polypeptide(L)'
;MSSQAVYFTFLLFVAATTLLQLYLSWRQSRAVLRHRHRVPADFATAVTLEEHQTAADYALAKQRLARWQIVYDTLLLLLFTLGGGLNLLARWTAGWSEHPLTQGVYLVAAFVLLNALLSLPFSLYRTFLLEAAFGFNRATPATFAADQLKGMLLGGLIGIPLLYAVIYLMGAMGKGWWLWVWLLWLGFSLLMLWAFPKWIAPLFNRFEPLPDAALRQRIENLLSRTGFCSDGVFVMDGSKRSGHANAYFTGLGRHKRIVFFDTLLGNLLPQEVEAVLAHELGHFKHRHIAKQMTITFLLALAVLFVLGQVIHHSAFYQGLGVAYPSHAMALLLMLLVLPVFTFPFAPLAGFSSRKNEFEADRFAAEHASAGDLAAVLVKLYRSNAASLVSDPWYSRFYDSHPGARERLAALKQLPEQAT
;
A
#
# COMPACT_ATOMS: atom_id res chain seq x y z
N MET A 1 -5.03 -13.34 -31.23
CA MET A 1 -5.87 -12.13 -31.19
C MET A 1 -5.30 -11.10 -32.15
N SER A 2 -6.13 -10.36 -32.89
CA SER A 2 -5.67 -9.24 -33.73
C SER A 2 -5.30 -8.02 -32.88
N SER A 3 -4.52 -7.09 -33.42
CA SER A 3 -4.19 -5.81 -32.76
C SER A 3 -5.45 -4.99 -32.46
N GLN A 4 -6.43 -5.01 -33.36
CA GLN A 4 -7.74 -4.39 -33.14
C GLN A 4 -8.48 -4.99 -31.94
N ALA A 5 -8.47 -6.32 -31.79
CA ALA A 5 -9.10 -6.97 -30.64
C ALA A 5 -8.42 -6.57 -29.32
N VAL A 6 -7.08 -6.48 -29.29
CA VAL A 6 -6.33 -5.99 -28.12
C VAL A 6 -6.71 -4.55 -27.81
N TYR A 7 -6.74 -3.68 -28.83
CA TYR A 7 -7.10 -2.27 -28.70
C TYR A 7 -8.50 -2.07 -28.10
N PHE A 8 -9.52 -2.72 -28.67
CA PHE A 8 -10.89 -2.58 -28.16
C PHE A 8 -11.06 -3.20 -26.77
N THR A 9 -10.40 -4.31 -26.49
CA THR A 9 -10.41 -4.93 -25.15
C THR A 9 -9.77 -3.99 -24.13
N PHE A 10 -8.61 -3.41 -24.46
CA PHE A 10 -7.92 -2.47 -23.59
C PHE A 10 -8.80 -1.25 -23.30
N LEU A 11 -9.37 -0.61 -24.32
CA LEU A 11 -10.25 0.55 -24.14
C LEU A 11 -11.51 0.22 -23.33
N LEU A 12 -12.13 -0.94 -23.57
CA LEU A 12 -13.28 -1.39 -22.80
C LEU A 12 -12.94 -1.51 -21.33
N PHE A 13 -11.82 -2.15 -20.99
CA PHE A 13 -11.39 -2.31 -19.61
C PHE A 13 -10.96 -0.97 -18.98
N VAL A 14 -10.27 -0.09 -19.71
CA VAL A 14 -9.95 1.27 -19.23
C VAL A 14 -11.25 2.00 -18.88
N ALA A 15 -12.22 2.03 -19.79
CA ALA A 15 -13.50 2.71 -19.55
C ALA A 15 -14.26 2.08 -18.37
N ALA A 16 -14.39 0.74 -18.34
CA ALA A 16 -15.10 0.04 -17.27
C ALA A 16 -14.44 0.26 -15.91
N THR A 17 -13.12 0.14 -15.82
CA THR A 17 -12.36 0.33 -14.58
C THR A 17 -12.42 1.79 -14.11
N THR A 18 -12.20 2.76 -15.00
CA THR A 18 -12.29 4.18 -14.64
C THR A 18 -13.71 4.56 -14.18
N LEU A 19 -14.76 4.12 -14.89
CA LEU A 19 -16.15 4.35 -14.49
C LEU A 19 -16.47 3.70 -13.15
N LEU A 20 -16.00 2.47 -12.91
CA LEU A 20 -16.19 1.78 -11.65
C LEU A 20 -15.51 2.54 -10.50
N GLN A 21 -14.26 2.97 -10.66
CA GLN A 21 -13.54 3.74 -9.65
C GLN A 21 -14.24 5.06 -9.32
N LEU A 22 -14.67 5.82 -10.34
CA LEU A 22 -15.40 7.06 -10.16
C LEU A 22 -16.76 6.83 -9.48
N TYR A 23 -17.47 5.77 -9.88
CA TYR A 23 -18.73 5.38 -9.26
C TYR A 23 -18.56 5.01 -7.78
N LEU A 24 -17.55 4.21 -7.44
CA LEU A 24 -17.25 3.85 -6.05
C LEU A 24 -16.88 5.10 -5.22
N SER A 25 -16.05 6.00 -5.74
CA SER A 25 -15.71 7.27 -5.07
C SER A 25 -16.94 8.15 -4.84
N TRP A 26 -17.85 8.21 -5.82
CA TRP A 26 -19.12 8.93 -5.69
C TRP A 26 -20.02 8.30 -4.61
N ARG A 27 -20.15 6.97 -4.61
CA ARG A 27 -20.93 6.24 -3.58
C ARG A 27 -20.40 6.53 -2.18
N GLN A 28 -19.08 6.46 -1.99
CA GLN A 28 -18.43 6.78 -0.72
C GLN A 28 -18.72 8.21 -0.30
N SER A 29 -18.55 9.17 -1.21
CA SER A 29 -18.83 10.59 -0.93
C SER A 29 -20.29 10.80 -0.50
N ARG A 30 -21.24 10.14 -1.17
CA ARG A 30 -22.67 10.21 -0.83
C ARG A 30 -22.99 9.57 0.52
N ALA A 31 -22.36 8.42 0.82
CA ALA A 31 -22.53 7.75 2.11
C ALA A 31 -22.04 8.62 3.27
N VAL A 32 -20.88 9.26 3.11
CA VAL A 32 -20.30 10.18 4.10
C VAL A 32 -21.19 11.42 4.28
N LEU A 33 -21.58 12.08 3.19
CA LEU A 33 -22.45 13.28 3.24
C LEU A 33 -23.77 13.01 3.96
N ARG A 34 -24.43 11.87 3.67
CA ARG A 34 -25.70 11.49 4.29
C ARG A 34 -25.61 11.35 5.81
N HIS A 35 -24.43 10.99 6.33
CA HIS A 35 -24.22 10.74 7.76
C HIS A 35 -23.40 11.84 8.45
N ARG A 36 -23.00 12.90 7.74
CA ARG A 36 -22.17 13.98 8.29
C ARG A 36 -22.78 14.66 9.52
N HIS A 37 -24.11 14.82 9.55
CA HIS A 37 -24.79 15.58 10.60
C HIS A 37 -25.17 14.76 11.84
N ARG A 38 -24.83 13.48 11.90
CA ARG A 38 -25.15 12.62 13.04
C ARG A 38 -24.04 11.60 13.28
N VAL A 39 -23.48 11.63 14.49
CA VAL A 39 -22.51 10.61 14.91
C VAL A 39 -23.21 9.24 14.97
N PRO A 40 -22.65 8.21 14.33
CA PRO A 40 -22.99 6.81 14.58
C PRO A 40 -23.19 6.47 16.06
N ALA A 41 -24.28 5.76 16.40
CA ALA A 41 -24.61 5.44 17.79
C ALA A 41 -23.47 4.73 18.55
N ASP A 42 -22.73 3.85 17.87
CA ASP A 42 -21.60 3.12 18.44
C ASP A 42 -20.42 4.00 18.89
N PHE A 43 -20.37 5.25 18.42
CA PHE A 43 -19.29 6.21 18.68
C PHE A 43 -19.78 7.48 19.39
N ALA A 44 -21.08 7.62 19.63
CA ALA A 44 -21.68 8.86 20.13
C ALA A 44 -21.17 9.27 21.52
N THR A 45 -20.63 8.33 22.31
CA THR A 45 -20.05 8.59 23.64
C THR A 45 -18.58 9.02 23.59
N ALA A 46 -17.89 8.77 22.48
CA ALA A 46 -16.43 8.91 22.40
C ALA A 46 -15.96 9.87 21.28
N VAL A 47 -16.84 10.19 20.33
CA VAL A 47 -16.58 11.10 19.21
C VAL A 47 -17.63 12.20 19.22
N THR A 48 -17.18 13.44 19.30
CA THR A 48 -18.05 14.61 19.22
C THR A 48 -18.60 14.80 17.80
N LEU A 49 -19.69 15.55 17.65
CA LEU A 49 -20.23 15.87 16.33
C LEU A 49 -19.23 16.65 15.46
N GLU A 50 -18.44 17.54 16.07
CA GLU A 50 -17.42 18.33 15.38
C GLU A 50 -16.27 17.47 14.86
N GLU A 51 -15.76 16.54 15.67
CA GLU A 51 -14.74 15.56 15.24
C GLU A 51 -15.25 14.68 14.10
N HIS A 52 -16.52 14.22 14.19
CA HIS A 52 -17.14 13.43 13.11
C HIS A 52 -17.32 14.24 11.83
N GLN A 53 -17.71 15.51 11.92
CA GLN A 53 -17.80 16.41 10.76
C GLN A 53 -16.42 16.65 10.14
N THR A 54 -15.38 16.82 10.97
CA THR A 54 -13.99 16.96 10.50
C THR A 54 -13.53 15.70 9.75
N ALA A 55 -13.79 14.51 10.30
CA ALA A 55 -13.49 13.23 9.63
C ALA A 55 -14.27 13.05 8.32
N ALA A 56 -15.54 13.48 8.29
CA ALA A 56 -16.35 13.47 7.08
C ALA A 56 -15.78 14.42 6.01
N ASP A 57 -15.41 15.64 6.37
CA ASP A 57 -14.86 16.63 5.46
C ASP A 57 -13.48 16.20 4.93
N TYR A 58 -12.64 15.62 5.79
CA TYR A 58 -11.36 15.01 5.39
C TYR A 58 -11.58 13.88 4.39
N ALA A 59 -12.49 12.96 4.66
CA ALA A 59 -12.83 11.88 3.74
C ALA A 59 -13.34 12.42 2.39
N LEU A 60 -14.19 13.45 2.39
CA LEU A 60 -14.71 14.07 1.17
C LEU A 60 -13.63 14.79 0.37
N ALA A 61 -12.70 15.48 1.04
CA ALA A 61 -11.55 16.12 0.40
C ALA A 61 -10.64 15.08 -0.27
N LYS A 62 -10.35 13.95 0.42
CA LYS A 62 -9.60 12.82 -0.16
C LYS A 62 -10.31 12.23 -1.38
N GLN A 63 -11.62 12.01 -1.30
CA GLN A 63 -12.38 11.50 -2.44
C GLN A 63 -12.40 12.48 -3.61
N ARG A 64 -12.46 13.79 -3.36
CA ARG A 64 -12.34 14.81 -4.42
C ARG A 64 -11.00 14.74 -5.12
N LEU A 65 -9.89 14.69 -4.37
CA LEU A 65 -8.56 14.54 -4.93
C LEU A 65 -8.42 13.22 -5.70
N ALA A 66 -8.94 12.13 -5.15
CA ALA A 66 -8.91 10.81 -5.79
C ALA A 66 -9.63 10.81 -7.15
N ARG A 67 -10.78 11.48 -7.30
CA ARG A 67 -11.47 11.58 -8.60
C ARG A 67 -10.63 12.31 -9.65
N TRP A 68 -9.96 13.40 -9.27
CA TRP A 68 -9.05 14.11 -10.16
C TRP A 68 -7.85 13.24 -10.55
N GLN A 69 -7.27 12.53 -9.58
CA GLN A 69 -6.18 11.60 -9.78
C GLN A 69 -6.59 10.47 -10.74
N ILE A 70 -7.76 9.84 -10.55
CA ILE A 70 -8.27 8.76 -11.42
C ILE A 70 -8.36 9.23 -12.87
N VAL A 71 -8.95 10.42 -13.11
CA VAL A 71 -9.05 10.99 -14.46
C VAL A 71 -7.68 11.29 -15.03
N TYR A 72 -6.79 11.91 -14.24
CA TYR A 72 -5.43 12.23 -14.65
C TYR A 72 -4.62 10.99 -15.01
N ASP A 73 -4.59 9.99 -14.14
CA ASP A 73 -3.86 8.73 -14.33
C ASP A 73 -4.42 7.98 -15.56
N THR A 74 -5.73 8.01 -15.77
CA THR A 74 -6.37 7.42 -16.97
C THR A 74 -5.90 8.13 -18.25
N LEU A 75 -5.92 9.46 -18.27
CA LEU A 75 -5.45 10.25 -19.42
C LEU A 75 -3.95 10.03 -19.66
N LEU A 76 -3.17 9.96 -18.58
CA LEU A 76 -1.73 9.73 -18.66
C LEU A 76 -1.41 8.32 -19.19
N LEU A 77 -2.15 7.30 -18.75
CA LEU A 77 -2.08 5.94 -19.30
C LEU A 77 -2.37 5.93 -20.81
N LEU A 78 -3.45 6.59 -21.25
CA LEU A 78 -3.82 6.69 -22.66
C LEU A 78 -2.76 7.47 -23.45
N LEU A 79 -2.20 8.54 -22.89
CA LEU A 79 -1.14 9.33 -23.51
C LEU A 79 0.14 8.52 -23.70
N PHE A 80 0.56 7.77 -22.67
CA PHE A 80 1.76 6.93 -22.76
C PHE A 80 1.59 5.78 -23.74
N THR A 81 0.40 5.17 -23.81
CA THR A 81 0.10 4.05 -24.70
C THR A 81 -0.31 4.55 -26.09
N LEU A 82 -1.60 4.87 -26.27
CA LEU A 82 -2.21 5.21 -27.55
C LEU A 82 -1.83 6.60 -28.06
N GLY A 83 -1.47 7.53 -27.17
CA GLY A 83 -0.96 8.86 -27.51
C GLY A 83 0.51 8.89 -27.93
N GLY A 84 1.19 7.74 -27.89
CA GLY A 84 2.57 7.60 -28.36
C GLY A 84 3.66 8.08 -27.39
N GLY A 85 3.32 8.38 -26.13
CA GLY A 85 4.30 8.82 -25.12
C GLY A 85 5.44 7.82 -24.90
N LEU A 86 5.15 6.52 -24.84
CA LEU A 86 6.17 5.47 -24.75
C LEU A 86 7.03 5.38 -26.01
N ASN A 87 6.46 5.61 -27.19
CA ASN A 87 7.23 5.65 -28.44
C ASN A 87 8.17 6.88 -28.48
N LEU A 88 7.72 8.02 -27.97
CA LEU A 88 8.55 9.22 -27.85
C LEU A 88 9.71 8.97 -26.88
N LEU A 89 9.43 8.41 -25.70
CA LEU A 89 10.46 8.05 -24.73
C LEU A 89 11.45 7.04 -25.30
N ALA A 90 10.98 5.98 -25.95
CA ALA A 90 11.85 4.97 -26.55
C ALA A 90 12.78 5.57 -27.62
N ARG A 91 12.27 6.47 -28.47
CA ARG A 91 13.08 7.18 -29.47
C ARG A 91 14.09 8.12 -28.80
N TRP A 92 13.68 8.83 -27.76
CA TRP A 92 14.56 9.75 -27.03
C TRP A 92 15.72 9.03 -26.36
N THR A 93 15.45 7.91 -25.69
CA THR A 93 16.48 7.12 -25.00
C THR A 93 17.30 6.24 -25.95
N ALA A 94 16.85 6.03 -27.19
CA ALA A 94 17.57 5.22 -28.18
C ALA A 94 18.95 5.79 -28.54
N GLY A 95 19.11 7.12 -28.52
CA GLY A 95 20.39 7.76 -28.84
C GLY A 95 21.42 7.74 -27.70
N TRP A 96 21.08 7.16 -26.53
CA TRP A 96 21.94 7.25 -25.34
C TRP A 96 22.90 6.07 -25.18
N SER A 97 22.60 4.94 -25.81
CA SER A 97 23.48 3.76 -25.81
C SER A 97 23.15 2.86 -27.00
N GLU A 98 24.20 2.29 -27.60
CA GLU A 98 24.07 1.29 -28.65
C GLU A 98 23.77 -0.11 -28.08
N HIS A 99 23.97 -0.33 -26.78
CA HIS A 99 23.78 -1.63 -26.15
C HIS A 99 22.30 -1.87 -25.77
N PRO A 100 21.60 -2.88 -26.34
CA PRO A 100 20.15 -3.04 -26.17
C PRO A 100 19.67 -3.17 -24.73
N LEU A 101 20.45 -3.82 -23.86
CA LEU A 101 20.10 -3.93 -22.43
C LEU A 101 20.12 -2.55 -21.75
N THR A 102 21.15 -1.75 -22.04
CA THR A 102 21.37 -0.43 -21.44
C THR A 102 20.32 0.56 -21.95
N GLN A 103 19.99 0.49 -23.23
CA GLN A 103 18.88 1.25 -23.81
C GLN A 103 17.54 0.94 -23.11
N GLY A 104 17.27 -0.35 -22.86
CA GLY A 104 16.07 -0.77 -22.13
C GLY A 104 16.03 -0.22 -20.69
N VAL A 105 17.16 -0.22 -20.00
CA VAL A 105 17.29 0.37 -18.66
C VAL A 105 17.04 1.88 -18.69
N TYR A 106 17.62 2.60 -19.65
CA TYR A 106 17.39 4.03 -19.82
C TYR A 106 15.92 4.36 -20.10
N LEU A 107 15.25 3.58 -20.95
CA LEU A 107 13.82 3.75 -21.22
C LEU A 107 12.98 3.68 -19.93
N VAL A 108 13.18 2.63 -19.13
CA VAL A 108 12.43 2.44 -17.87
C VAL A 108 12.79 3.53 -16.86
N ALA A 109 14.07 3.86 -16.71
CA ALA A 109 14.52 4.91 -15.80
C ALA A 109 13.95 6.28 -16.17
N ALA A 110 13.98 6.64 -17.47
CA ALA A 110 13.37 7.84 -18.00
C ALA A 110 11.86 7.89 -17.74
N PHE A 111 11.16 6.77 -17.98
CA PHE A 111 9.74 6.66 -17.69
C PHE A 111 9.44 6.88 -16.19
N VAL A 112 10.19 6.23 -15.30
CA VAL A 112 10.01 6.37 -13.85
C VAL A 112 10.25 7.81 -13.39
N LEU A 113 11.31 8.46 -13.87
CA LEU A 113 11.61 9.86 -13.55
C LEU A 113 10.53 10.82 -14.07
N LEU A 114 10.09 10.64 -15.31
CA LEU A 114 9.03 11.45 -15.90
C LEU A 114 7.72 11.24 -15.13
N ASN A 115 7.35 10.00 -14.82
CA ASN A 115 6.14 9.71 -14.07
C ASN A 115 6.18 10.30 -12.65
N ALA A 116 7.35 10.26 -11.99
CA ALA A 116 7.55 10.89 -10.69
C ALA A 116 7.37 12.41 -10.76
N LEU A 117 7.92 13.06 -11.80
CA LEU A 117 7.74 14.49 -12.04
C LEU A 117 6.27 14.86 -12.29
N LEU A 118 5.59 14.08 -13.15
CA LEU A 118 4.18 14.27 -13.49
C LEU A 118 3.25 14.01 -12.29
N SER A 119 3.67 13.19 -11.32
CA SER A 119 2.91 12.91 -10.09
C SER A 119 3.23 13.88 -8.94
N LEU A 120 4.27 14.71 -9.08
CA LEU A 120 4.73 15.64 -8.05
C LEU A 120 3.64 16.66 -7.65
N PRO A 121 2.87 17.28 -8.56
CA PRO A 121 1.83 18.24 -8.17
C PRO A 121 0.78 17.64 -7.23
N PHE A 122 0.33 16.40 -7.48
CA PHE A 122 -0.61 15.70 -6.61
C PHE A 122 0.00 15.38 -5.24
N SER A 123 1.28 15.01 -5.21
CA SER A 123 1.99 14.75 -3.96
C SER A 123 2.14 16.02 -3.12
N LEU A 124 2.50 17.15 -3.75
CA LEU A 124 2.57 18.44 -3.09
C LEU A 124 1.20 18.92 -2.59
N TYR A 125 0.16 18.80 -3.42
CA TYR A 125 -1.21 19.15 -3.03
C TYR A 125 -1.67 18.31 -1.84
N ARG A 126 -1.47 16.99 -1.89
CA ARG A 126 -1.83 16.09 -0.79
C ARG A 126 -1.12 16.50 0.50
N THR A 127 0.20 16.68 0.48
CA THR A 127 0.97 16.95 1.70
C THR A 127 0.77 18.36 2.24
N PHE A 128 0.88 19.39 1.39
CA PHE A 128 0.96 20.78 1.86
C PHE A 128 -0.36 21.54 1.82
N LEU A 129 -1.40 20.99 1.18
CA LEU A 129 -2.74 21.59 1.17
C LEU A 129 -3.74 20.70 1.88
N LEU A 130 -3.93 19.46 1.42
CA LEU A 130 -4.93 18.56 1.98
C LEU A 130 -4.56 18.16 3.41
N GLU A 131 -3.44 17.47 3.63
CA GLU A 131 -3.02 17.02 4.96
C GLU A 131 -2.76 18.20 5.92
N ALA A 132 -2.27 19.33 5.40
CA ALA A 132 -2.08 20.55 6.19
C ALA A 132 -3.41 21.17 6.66
N ALA A 133 -4.45 21.19 5.80
CA ALA A 133 -5.76 21.74 6.15
C ALA A 133 -6.45 20.99 7.30
N PHE A 134 -6.10 19.72 7.52
CA PHE A 134 -6.62 18.89 8.61
C PHE A 134 -5.60 18.69 9.75
N GLY A 135 -4.49 19.44 9.75
CA GLY A 135 -3.49 19.42 10.83
C GLY A 135 -2.60 18.16 10.89
N PHE A 136 -2.64 17.31 9.86
CA PHE A 136 -1.87 16.07 9.79
C PHE A 136 -0.47 16.24 9.23
N ASN A 137 -0.22 17.24 8.40
CA ASN A 137 1.11 17.48 7.87
C ASN A 137 2.05 18.05 8.93
N ARG A 138 3.17 17.37 9.16
CA ARG A 138 4.29 17.87 10.00
C ARG A 138 5.57 18.07 9.20
N ALA A 139 5.59 17.64 7.93
CA ALA A 139 6.74 17.79 7.06
C ALA A 139 6.89 19.24 6.56
N THR A 140 8.13 19.70 6.46
CA THR A 140 8.50 20.94 5.78
C THR A 140 8.83 20.67 4.31
N PRO A 141 8.85 21.69 3.43
CA PRO A 141 9.30 21.53 2.05
C PRO A 141 10.71 20.91 1.95
N ALA A 142 11.61 21.24 2.89
CA ALA A 142 12.96 20.69 2.94
C ALA A 142 12.96 19.20 3.31
N THR A 143 12.20 18.78 4.32
CA THR A 143 12.12 17.35 4.67
C THR A 143 11.45 16.54 3.56
N PHE A 144 10.40 17.08 2.94
CA PHE A 144 9.74 16.47 1.78
C PHE A 144 10.71 16.28 0.60
N ALA A 145 11.42 17.34 0.20
CA ALA A 145 12.37 17.25 -0.91
C ALA A 145 13.53 16.29 -0.59
N ALA A 146 14.05 16.31 0.63
CA ALA A 146 15.10 15.40 1.07
C ALA A 146 14.63 13.93 1.04
N ASP A 147 13.40 13.65 1.48
CA ASP A 147 12.83 12.30 1.45
C ASP A 147 12.61 11.82 0.01
N GLN A 148 12.09 12.69 -0.86
CA GLN A 148 11.92 12.37 -2.29
C GLN A 148 13.26 12.06 -2.95
N LEU A 149 14.28 12.90 -2.73
CA LEU A 149 15.61 12.70 -3.30
C LEU A 149 16.27 11.42 -2.77
N LYS A 150 16.24 11.18 -1.45
CA LYS A 150 16.75 9.94 -0.85
C LYS A 150 16.03 8.71 -1.40
N GLY A 151 14.71 8.77 -1.53
CA GLY A 151 13.90 7.70 -2.10
C GLY A 151 14.27 7.40 -3.55
N MET A 152 14.45 8.44 -4.38
CA MET A 152 14.88 8.31 -5.77
C MET A 152 16.28 7.72 -5.88
N LEU A 153 17.24 8.20 -5.09
CA LEU A 153 18.62 7.71 -5.10
C LEU A 153 18.69 6.24 -4.66
N LEU A 154 18.04 5.89 -3.56
CA LEU A 154 18.01 4.52 -3.07
C LEU A 154 17.25 3.59 -4.03
N GLY A 155 16.13 4.06 -4.57
CA GLY A 155 15.35 3.36 -5.59
C GLY A 155 16.17 3.11 -6.86
N GLY A 156 16.96 4.08 -7.31
CA GLY A 156 17.90 3.91 -8.42
C GLY A 156 19.02 2.93 -8.10
N LEU A 157 19.65 3.07 -6.92
CA LEU A 157 20.75 2.22 -6.47
C LEU A 157 20.38 0.74 -6.41
N ILE A 158 19.16 0.42 -5.95
CA ILE A 158 18.68 -0.95 -5.84
C ILE A 158 17.97 -1.41 -7.12
N GLY A 159 17.14 -0.53 -7.69
CA GLY A 159 16.26 -0.85 -8.81
C GLY A 159 16.98 -0.97 -10.15
N ILE A 160 18.00 -0.17 -10.43
CA ILE A 160 18.73 -0.22 -11.72
C ILE A 160 19.48 -1.56 -11.88
N PRO A 161 20.27 -2.04 -10.89
CA PRO A 161 20.90 -3.36 -10.99
C PRO A 161 19.90 -4.49 -11.14
N LEU A 162 18.79 -4.44 -10.38
CA LEU A 162 17.73 -5.44 -10.49
C LEU A 162 17.10 -5.42 -11.89
N LEU A 163 16.85 -4.24 -12.44
CA LEU A 163 16.28 -4.09 -13.78
C LEU A 163 17.23 -4.64 -14.85
N TYR A 164 18.54 -4.36 -14.75
CA TYR A 164 19.55 -4.96 -15.62
C TYR A 164 19.46 -6.49 -15.57
N ALA A 165 19.42 -7.08 -14.37
CA ALA A 165 19.31 -8.52 -14.20
C ALA A 165 18.01 -9.08 -14.81
N VAL A 166 16.87 -8.41 -14.61
CA VAL A 166 15.59 -8.84 -15.20
C VAL A 166 15.64 -8.81 -16.72
N ILE A 167 16.03 -7.68 -17.34
CA ILE A 167 16.07 -7.55 -18.81
C ILE A 167 17.09 -8.55 -19.40
N TYR A 168 18.23 -8.75 -18.74
CA TYR A 168 19.21 -9.76 -19.13
C TYR A 168 18.62 -11.17 -19.12
N LEU A 169 17.94 -11.57 -18.03
CA LEU A 169 17.32 -12.90 -17.93
C LEU A 169 16.22 -13.10 -18.98
N MET A 170 15.45 -12.06 -19.30
CA MET A 170 14.44 -12.10 -20.37
C MET A 170 15.03 -12.43 -21.74
N GLY A 171 16.24 -11.95 -22.04
CA GLY A 171 16.93 -12.22 -23.30
C GLY A 171 17.74 -13.52 -23.29
N ALA A 172 18.34 -13.90 -22.16
CA ALA A 172 19.31 -14.99 -22.09
C ALA A 172 18.70 -16.37 -21.80
N MET A 173 17.55 -16.46 -21.13
CA MET A 173 17.01 -17.72 -20.57
C MET A 173 15.99 -18.44 -21.47
N GLY A 174 15.86 -18.03 -22.75
CA GLY A 174 14.97 -18.64 -23.72
C GLY A 174 13.49 -18.62 -23.30
N LYS A 175 12.69 -19.62 -23.73
CA LYS A 175 11.23 -19.68 -23.49
C LYS A 175 10.84 -19.74 -22.00
N GLY A 176 11.76 -20.16 -21.13
CA GLY A 176 11.54 -20.29 -19.68
C GLY A 176 11.93 -19.05 -18.87
N TRP A 177 12.27 -17.92 -19.51
CA TRP A 177 12.79 -16.73 -18.82
C TRP A 177 11.90 -16.22 -17.68
N TRP A 178 10.58 -16.34 -17.82
CA TRP A 178 9.60 -15.84 -16.85
C TRP A 178 9.75 -16.54 -15.49
N LEU A 179 10.16 -17.82 -15.48
CA LEU A 179 10.43 -18.55 -14.24
C LEU A 179 11.72 -18.04 -13.57
N TRP A 180 12.77 -17.74 -14.35
CA TRP A 180 14.02 -17.19 -13.82
C TRP A 180 13.85 -15.78 -13.27
N VAL A 181 13.11 -14.92 -13.98
CA VAL A 181 12.73 -13.60 -13.50
C VAL A 181 11.88 -13.70 -12.23
N TRP A 182 10.97 -14.67 -12.17
CA TRP A 182 10.18 -14.92 -10.97
C TRP A 182 11.04 -15.39 -9.79
N LEU A 183 11.99 -16.31 -9.99
CA LEU A 183 12.92 -16.75 -8.95
C LEU A 183 13.80 -15.60 -8.44
N LEU A 184 14.31 -14.76 -9.35
CA LEU A 184 15.03 -13.55 -9.01
C LEU A 184 14.15 -12.60 -8.19
N TRP A 185 12.92 -12.35 -8.63
CA TRP A 185 11.97 -11.48 -7.93
C TRP A 185 11.59 -12.00 -6.55
N LEU A 186 11.39 -13.32 -6.41
CA LEU A 186 11.12 -13.99 -5.15
C LEU A 186 12.31 -13.83 -4.20
N GLY A 187 13.53 -14.15 -4.66
CA GLY A 187 14.75 -14.00 -3.88
C GLY A 187 14.99 -12.55 -3.46
N PHE A 188 14.83 -11.62 -4.39
CA PHE A 188 14.92 -10.17 -4.13
C PHE A 188 13.88 -9.71 -3.11
N SER A 189 12.63 -10.13 -3.24
CA SER A 189 11.55 -9.74 -2.31
C SER A 189 11.80 -10.28 -0.89
N LEU A 190 12.28 -11.51 -0.76
CA LEU A 190 12.66 -12.09 0.54
C LEU A 190 13.87 -11.36 1.16
N LEU A 191 14.87 -11.03 0.33
CA LEU A 191 16.01 -10.23 0.75
C LEU A 191 15.54 -8.86 1.25
N MET A 192 14.68 -8.18 0.51
CA MET A 192 14.15 -6.86 0.88
C MET A 192 13.29 -6.91 2.14
N LEU A 193 12.47 -7.94 2.33
CA LEU A 193 11.69 -8.13 3.55
C LEU A 193 12.58 -8.20 4.81
N TRP A 194 13.78 -8.78 4.67
CA TRP A 194 14.78 -8.84 5.74
C TRP A 194 15.64 -7.58 5.85
N ALA A 195 16.07 -7.02 4.72
CA ALA A 195 17.01 -5.91 4.63
C ALA A 195 16.37 -4.55 4.95
N PHE A 196 15.15 -4.32 4.47
CA PHE A 196 14.45 -3.04 4.55
C PHE A 196 14.37 -2.47 5.98
N PRO A 197 13.95 -3.23 7.00
CA PRO A 197 13.72 -2.67 8.33
C PRO A 197 15.01 -2.32 9.06
N LYS A 198 16.09 -3.06 8.75
CA LYS A 198 17.38 -2.91 9.42
C LYS A 198 18.25 -1.84 8.77
N TRP A 199 18.19 -1.68 7.46
CA TRP A 199 19.13 -0.83 6.71
C TRP A 199 18.49 0.28 5.91
N ILE A 200 17.24 0.13 5.49
CA ILE A 200 16.56 1.13 4.65
C ILE A 200 15.72 2.07 5.51
N ALA A 201 14.83 1.53 6.34
CA ALA A 201 13.95 2.33 7.18
C ALA A 201 14.72 3.34 8.08
N PRO A 202 15.87 2.99 8.69
CA PRO A 202 16.66 3.93 9.49
C PRO A 202 17.28 5.11 8.73
N LEU A 203 17.32 5.07 7.40
CA LEU A 203 17.77 6.22 6.58
C LEU A 203 16.73 7.35 6.54
N PHE A 204 15.47 7.02 6.85
CA PHE A 204 14.33 7.93 6.83
C PHE A 204 13.88 8.31 8.24
N ASN A 205 13.83 7.35 9.16
CA ASN A 205 13.31 7.54 10.52
C ASN A 205 14.35 7.14 11.57
N ARG A 206 14.25 7.75 12.75
CA ARG A 206 14.99 7.34 13.94
C ARG A 206 14.22 6.24 14.65
N PHE A 207 14.96 5.26 15.15
CA PHE A 207 14.43 4.14 15.92
C PHE A 207 15.17 4.12 17.25
N GLU A 208 14.44 4.35 18.33
CA GLU A 208 14.99 4.34 19.69
C GLU A 208 14.35 3.21 20.49
N PRO A 209 15.05 2.56 21.41
CA PRO A 209 14.44 1.59 22.32
C PRO A 209 13.30 2.23 23.11
N LEU A 210 12.25 1.46 23.40
CA LEU A 210 11.14 1.94 24.22
C LEU A 210 11.64 2.42 25.60
N PRO A 211 11.45 3.70 25.96
CA PRO A 211 12.01 4.25 27.19
C PRO A 211 11.25 3.83 28.45
N ASP A 212 9.94 3.61 28.35
CA ASP A 212 9.10 3.22 29.49
C ASP A 212 9.35 1.75 29.89
N ALA A 213 10.00 1.56 31.03
CA ALA A 213 10.32 0.25 31.58
C ALA A 213 9.07 -0.55 31.99
N ALA A 214 8.03 0.10 32.49
CA ALA A 214 6.80 -0.58 32.92
C ALA A 214 6.02 -1.10 31.70
N LEU A 215 5.89 -0.28 30.66
CA LEU A 215 5.29 -0.69 29.40
C LEU A 215 6.11 -1.79 28.73
N ARG A 216 7.45 -1.67 28.74
CA ARG A 216 8.34 -2.71 28.23
C ARG A 216 8.12 -4.04 28.94
N GLN A 217 8.07 -4.06 30.28
CA GLN A 217 7.82 -5.28 31.05
C GLN A 217 6.46 -5.90 30.72
N ARG A 218 5.41 -5.07 30.57
CA ARG A 218 4.08 -5.52 30.15
C ARG A 218 4.10 -6.19 28.77
N ILE A 219 4.82 -5.59 27.81
CA ILE A 219 5.03 -6.17 26.49
C ILE A 219 5.79 -7.50 26.57
N GLU A 220 6.88 -7.56 27.34
CA GLU A 220 7.66 -8.79 27.54
C GLU A 220 6.81 -9.91 28.17
N ASN A 221 5.92 -9.57 29.11
CA ASN A 221 4.96 -10.51 29.69
C ASN A 221 3.91 -11.00 28.68
N LEU A 222 3.43 -10.14 27.78
CA LEU A 222 2.55 -10.55 26.69
C LEU A 222 3.28 -11.51 25.73
N LEU A 223 4.51 -11.18 25.35
CA LEU A 223 5.32 -12.02 24.46
C LEU A 223 5.60 -13.39 25.07
N SER A 224 5.91 -13.45 26.37
CA SER A 224 6.19 -14.72 27.06
C SER A 224 4.95 -15.61 27.12
N ARG A 225 3.78 -15.08 27.51
CA ARG A 225 2.53 -15.86 27.60
C ARG A 225 1.99 -16.31 26.24
N THR A 226 2.30 -15.58 25.18
CA THR A 226 1.89 -15.92 23.80
C THR A 226 2.93 -16.73 23.02
N GLY A 227 4.12 -16.95 23.60
CA GLY A 227 5.20 -17.73 23.01
C GLY A 227 5.94 -17.05 21.86
N PHE A 228 5.98 -15.71 21.83
CA PHE A 228 6.67 -14.93 20.80
C PHE A 228 8.05 -14.46 21.26
N CYS A 229 9.01 -14.48 20.33
CA CYS A 229 10.34 -13.90 20.53
C CYS A 229 10.46 -12.59 19.75
N SER A 230 11.16 -11.61 20.32
CA SER A 230 11.46 -10.32 19.72
C SER A 230 12.89 -9.90 20.04
N ASP A 231 13.57 -9.27 19.07
CA ASP A 231 14.87 -8.61 19.23
C ASP A 231 14.74 -7.21 19.85
N GLY A 232 13.53 -6.80 20.24
CA GLY A 232 13.28 -5.58 21.01
C GLY A 232 12.04 -4.81 20.59
N VAL A 233 11.70 -3.82 21.42
CA VAL A 233 10.62 -2.86 21.20
C VAL A 233 11.22 -1.49 20.95
N PHE A 234 10.82 -0.87 19.85
CA PHE A 234 11.35 0.40 19.37
C PHE A 234 10.23 1.42 19.16
N VAL A 235 10.59 2.69 19.33
CA VAL A 235 9.76 3.85 19.01
C VAL A 235 10.36 4.53 17.78
N MET A 236 9.50 4.82 16.81
CA MET A 236 9.85 5.54 15.58
C MET A 236 9.31 6.96 15.64
N ASP A 237 10.11 7.94 15.18
CA ASP A 237 9.77 9.37 15.11
C ASP A 237 8.77 9.70 13.97
N GLY A 238 7.62 9.02 13.94
CA GLY A 238 6.57 9.22 12.94
C GLY A 238 6.01 10.66 12.93
N SER A 239 5.97 11.30 14.11
CA SER A 239 5.54 12.69 14.29
C SER A 239 6.30 13.70 13.43
N LYS A 240 7.53 13.39 13.01
CA LYS A 240 8.35 14.24 12.13
C LYS A 240 7.69 14.47 10.77
N ARG A 241 6.87 13.52 10.30
CA ARG A 241 6.23 13.59 8.98
C ARG A 241 4.73 13.77 9.08
N SER A 242 4.09 13.13 10.07
CA SER A 242 2.64 13.16 10.17
C SER A 242 2.13 12.99 11.59
N GLY A 243 0.95 13.55 11.85
CA GLY A 243 0.20 13.32 13.09
C GLY A 243 -0.49 11.95 13.16
N HIS A 244 -0.46 11.15 12.09
CA HIS A 244 -1.10 9.83 12.09
C HIS A 244 -0.47 8.86 13.08
N ALA A 245 -1.31 8.07 13.73
CA ALA A 245 -0.91 7.04 14.69
C ALA A 245 -0.86 5.65 14.03
N ASN A 246 0.20 4.88 14.30
CA ASN A 246 0.36 3.52 13.79
C ASN A 246 1.33 2.66 14.62
N ALA A 247 1.27 1.35 14.44
CA ALA A 247 2.24 0.37 14.94
C ALA A 247 2.44 -0.71 13.88
N TYR A 248 3.62 -1.35 13.89
CA TYR A 248 3.85 -2.49 13.02
C TYR A 248 4.98 -3.38 13.54
N PHE A 249 5.01 -4.59 13.01
CA PHE A 249 6.10 -5.54 13.24
C PHE A 249 6.94 -5.70 12.01
N THR A 250 8.19 -6.06 12.24
CA THR A 250 9.12 -6.27 11.15
C THR A 250 10.16 -7.34 11.48
N GLY A 251 10.76 -7.94 10.46
CA GLY A 251 11.74 -9.02 10.61
C GLY A 251 11.19 -10.45 10.45
N LEU A 252 12.12 -11.41 10.35
CA LEU A 252 11.87 -12.80 9.96
C LEU A 252 12.11 -13.78 11.11
N GLY A 253 11.27 -14.83 11.17
CA GLY A 253 11.43 -15.90 12.16
C GLY A 253 11.40 -15.38 13.60
N ARG A 254 12.44 -15.69 14.37
CA ARG A 254 12.60 -15.30 15.78
C ARG A 254 13.17 -13.89 15.96
N HIS A 255 13.73 -13.31 14.90
CA HIS A 255 14.40 -12.01 14.89
C HIS A 255 13.43 -10.92 14.42
N LYS A 256 12.43 -10.64 15.25
CA LYS A 256 11.39 -9.64 14.97
C LYS A 256 11.63 -8.39 15.79
N ARG A 257 11.25 -7.24 15.24
CA ARG A 257 11.24 -5.96 15.95
C ARG A 257 9.82 -5.44 16.01
N ILE A 258 9.43 -4.95 17.16
CA ILE A 258 8.16 -4.28 17.39
C ILE A 258 8.41 -2.79 17.27
N VAL A 259 7.67 -2.10 16.40
CA VAL A 259 7.84 -0.67 16.17
C VAL A 259 6.52 0.06 16.43
N PHE A 260 6.55 0.99 17.38
CA PHE A 260 5.45 1.90 17.65
C PHE A 260 5.78 3.30 17.13
N PHE A 261 4.78 4.00 16.62
CA PHE A 261 4.93 5.44 16.35
C PHE A 261 4.83 6.19 17.67
N ASP A 262 5.64 7.22 17.84
CA ASP A 262 5.55 8.16 18.96
C ASP A 262 4.14 8.78 19.10
N THR A 263 3.50 9.10 17.98
CA THR A 263 2.10 9.59 17.90
C THR A 263 1.08 8.59 18.45
N LEU A 264 1.34 7.29 18.35
CA LEU A 264 0.46 6.26 18.92
C LEU A 264 0.65 6.15 20.43
N LEU A 265 1.89 6.07 20.88
CA LEU A 265 2.20 5.94 22.32
C LEU A 265 1.75 7.15 23.12
N GLY A 266 1.81 8.36 22.54
CA GLY A 266 1.30 9.57 23.18
C GLY A 266 -0.23 9.59 23.40
N ASN A 267 -0.99 8.71 22.74
CA ASN A 267 -2.45 8.70 22.75
C ASN A 267 -3.07 7.47 23.43
N LEU A 268 -2.25 6.46 23.76
CA LEU A 268 -2.72 5.18 24.31
C LEU A 268 -2.23 4.96 25.75
N LEU A 269 -3.08 4.35 26.56
CA LEU A 269 -2.72 3.84 27.88
C LEU A 269 -1.88 2.57 27.75
N PRO A 270 -1.07 2.18 28.75
CA PRO A 270 -0.23 0.99 28.67
C PRO A 270 -0.99 -0.32 28.35
N GLN A 271 -2.19 -0.50 28.90
CA GLN A 271 -3.07 -1.64 28.61
C GLN A 271 -3.63 -1.63 27.18
N GLU A 272 -3.85 -0.44 26.62
CA GLU A 272 -4.31 -0.26 25.25
C GLU A 272 -3.19 -0.58 24.25
N VAL A 273 -1.95 -0.19 24.57
CA VAL A 273 -0.76 -0.59 23.80
C VAL A 273 -0.59 -2.12 23.80
N GLU A 274 -0.82 -2.76 24.95
CA GLU A 274 -0.80 -4.22 25.06
C GLU A 274 -1.89 -4.89 24.19
N ALA A 275 -3.10 -4.32 24.14
CA ALA A 275 -4.18 -4.81 23.29
C ALA A 275 -3.88 -4.67 21.78
N VAL A 276 -3.31 -3.52 21.35
CA VAL A 276 -2.80 -3.34 19.99
C VAL A 276 -1.73 -4.38 19.67
N LEU A 277 -0.79 -4.57 20.60
CA LEU A 277 0.28 -5.52 20.40
C LEU A 277 -0.25 -6.95 20.27
N ALA A 278 -1.23 -7.33 21.08
CA ALA A 278 -1.87 -8.63 21.00
C ALA A 278 -2.56 -8.84 19.64
N HIS A 279 -3.23 -7.82 19.09
CA HIS A 279 -3.81 -7.89 17.73
C HIS A 279 -2.75 -8.21 16.68
N GLU A 280 -1.65 -7.46 16.69
CA GLU A 280 -0.55 -7.68 15.75
C GLU A 280 0.09 -9.07 15.92
N LEU A 281 0.26 -9.56 17.16
CA LEU A 281 0.70 -10.94 17.43
C LEU A 281 -0.27 -11.99 16.87
N GLY A 282 -1.57 -11.68 16.88
CA GLY A 282 -2.61 -12.48 16.22
C GLY A 282 -2.33 -12.71 14.73
N HIS A 283 -1.83 -11.69 14.03
CA HIS A 283 -1.44 -11.84 12.63
C HIS A 283 -0.26 -12.81 12.42
N PHE A 284 0.69 -12.82 13.35
CA PHE A 284 1.80 -13.76 13.32
C PHE A 284 1.36 -15.17 13.66
N LYS A 285 0.52 -15.33 14.69
CA LYS A 285 0.00 -16.63 15.12
C LYS A 285 -0.67 -17.37 13.96
N HIS A 286 -1.47 -16.65 13.18
CA HIS A 286 -2.21 -17.19 12.04
C HIS A 286 -1.44 -17.15 10.71
N ARG A 287 -0.17 -16.72 10.73
CA ARG A 287 0.74 -16.64 9.56
C ARG A 287 0.18 -15.82 8.39
N HIS A 288 -0.51 -14.72 8.69
CA HIS A 288 -1.17 -13.90 7.65
C HIS A 288 -0.20 -13.36 6.60
N ILE A 289 0.96 -12.84 7.04
CA ILE A 289 1.99 -12.31 6.13
C ILE A 289 2.48 -13.41 5.19
N ALA A 290 2.75 -14.62 5.70
CA ALA A 290 3.20 -15.74 4.86
C ALA A 290 2.12 -16.16 3.84
N LYS A 291 0.85 -16.27 4.26
CA LYS A 291 -0.28 -16.57 3.36
C LYS A 291 -0.39 -15.51 2.26
N GLN A 292 -0.34 -14.22 2.62
CA GLN A 292 -0.42 -13.11 1.68
C GLN A 292 0.77 -13.10 0.70
N MET A 293 1.98 -13.37 1.19
CA MET A 293 3.17 -13.48 0.35
C MET A 293 3.09 -14.64 -0.63
N THR A 294 2.63 -15.82 -0.21
CA THR A 294 2.44 -16.96 -1.11
C THR A 294 1.47 -16.62 -2.23
N ILE A 295 0.31 -16.03 -1.91
CA ILE A 295 -0.67 -15.59 -2.92
C ILE A 295 -0.04 -14.56 -3.87
N THR A 296 0.69 -13.58 -3.33
CA THR A 296 1.33 -12.52 -4.12
C THR A 296 2.38 -13.10 -5.08
N PHE A 297 3.21 -14.05 -4.63
CA PHE A 297 4.19 -14.70 -5.49
C PHE A 297 3.57 -15.61 -6.55
N LEU A 298 2.46 -16.30 -6.25
CA LEU A 298 1.72 -17.08 -7.23
C LEU A 298 1.07 -16.18 -8.29
N LEU A 299 0.51 -15.05 -7.89
CA LEU A 299 -0.02 -14.06 -8.84
C LEU A 299 1.08 -13.45 -9.70
N ALA A 300 2.23 -13.11 -9.11
CA ALA A 300 3.39 -12.61 -9.87
C ALA A 300 3.88 -13.64 -10.89
N LEU A 301 3.91 -14.93 -10.53
CA LEU A 301 4.23 -16.03 -11.44
C LEU A 301 3.25 -16.09 -12.62
N ALA A 302 1.94 -16.02 -12.33
CA ALA A 302 0.91 -16.04 -13.35
C ALA A 302 1.02 -14.84 -14.30
N VAL A 303 1.27 -13.63 -13.78
CA VAL A 303 1.48 -12.42 -14.59
C VAL A 303 2.71 -12.54 -15.48
N LEU A 304 3.85 -12.99 -14.94
CA LEU A 304 5.07 -13.19 -15.70
C LEU A 304 4.92 -14.29 -16.76
N PHE A 305 4.19 -15.36 -16.44
CA PHE A 305 3.85 -16.41 -17.40
C PHE A 305 3.02 -15.85 -18.55
N VAL A 306 1.96 -15.09 -18.26
CA VAL A 306 1.11 -14.43 -19.28
C VAL A 306 1.95 -13.48 -20.13
N LEU A 307 2.83 -12.67 -19.51
CA LEU A 307 3.77 -11.81 -20.25
C LEU A 307 4.66 -12.64 -21.17
N GLY A 308 5.21 -13.76 -20.68
CA GLY A 308 6.01 -14.70 -21.45
C GLY A 308 5.29 -15.27 -22.67
N GLN A 309 3.96 -15.45 -22.60
CA GLN A 309 3.17 -15.88 -23.75
C GLN A 309 2.93 -14.76 -24.76
N VAL A 310 2.71 -13.52 -24.30
CA VAL A 310 2.32 -12.41 -25.19
C VAL A 310 3.49 -11.60 -25.75
N ILE A 311 4.69 -11.69 -25.15
CA ILE A 311 5.84 -10.81 -25.43
C ILE A 311 6.32 -10.85 -26.89
N HIS A 312 6.09 -11.95 -27.61
CA HIS A 312 6.48 -12.10 -29.02
C HIS A 312 5.35 -11.76 -30.01
N HIS A 313 4.15 -11.48 -29.54
CA HIS A 313 3.02 -11.14 -30.41
C HIS A 313 2.98 -9.64 -30.70
N SER A 314 3.18 -9.26 -31.97
CA SER A 314 3.10 -7.85 -32.41
C SER A 314 1.77 -7.17 -32.05
N ALA A 315 0.67 -7.94 -32.04
CA ALA A 315 -0.65 -7.45 -31.64
C ALA A 315 -0.70 -6.89 -30.21
N PHE A 316 0.11 -7.42 -29.28
CA PHE A 316 0.20 -6.91 -27.92
C PHE A 316 0.72 -5.46 -27.89
N TYR A 317 1.78 -5.17 -28.64
CA TYR A 317 2.36 -3.82 -28.70
C TYR A 317 1.50 -2.88 -29.54
N GLN A 318 1.14 -3.30 -30.76
CA GLN A 318 0.40 -2.46 -31.70
C GLN A 318 -1.01 -2.13 -31.18
N GLY A 319 -1.70 -3.08 -30.55
CA GLY A 319 -3.00 -2.85 -29.93
C GLY A 319 -2.95 -1.87 -28.76
N LEU A 320 -1.78 -1.71 -28.14
CA LEU A 320 -1.50 -0.75 -27.07
C LEU A 320 -0.77 0.51 -27.58
N GLY A 321 -0.73 0.73 -28.90
CA GLY A 321 -0.16 1.95 -29.51
C GLY A 321 1.36 2.00 -29.54
N VAL A 322 2.06 0.90 -29.30
CA VAL A 322 3.53 0.85 -29.25
C VAL A 322 4.12 0.22 -30.51
N ALA A 323 5.11 0.90 -31.09
CA ALA A 323 5.78 0.50 -32.32
C ALA A 323 7.13 -0.21 -32.09
N TYR A 324 7.76 -0.03 -30.93
CA TYR A 324 9.11 -0.52 -30.62
C TYR A 324 9.07 -1.67 -29.61
N PRO A 325 8.93 -2.93 -30.05
CA PRO A 325 8.94 -4.07 -29.14
C PRO A 325 10.35 -4.28 -28.56
N SER A 326 10.44 -4.42 -27.24
CA SER A 326 11.65 -4.80 -26.51
C SER A 326 11.27 -5.40 -25.16
N HIS A 327 12.19 -6.11 -24.51
CA HIS A 327 11.95 -6.66 -23.17
C HIS A 327 11.56 -5.57 -22.16
N ALA A 328 12.27 -4.43 -22.17
CA ALA A 328 11.97 -3.28 -21.33
C ALA A 328 10.58 -2.68 -21.62
N MET A 329 10.23 -2.54 -22.90
CA MET A 329 8.92 -2.03 -23.31
C MET A 329 7.79 -2.98 -22.89
N ALA A 330 8.01 -4.30 -22.98
CA ALA A 330 7.04 -5.30 -22.56
C ALA A 330 6.76 -5.22 -21.05
N LEU A 331 7.81 -5.03 -20.23
CA LEU A 331 7.68 -4.80 -18.79
C LEU A 331 6.91 -3.51 -18.48
N LEU A 332 7.23 -2.40 -19.17
CA LEU A 332 6.54 -1.13 -18.98
C LEU A 332 5.06 -1.21 -19.35
N LEU A 333 4.74 -1.79 -20.50
CA LEU A 333 3.35 -1.99 -20.92
C LEU A 333 2.60 -2.87 -19.94
N MET A 334 3.21 -3.98 -19.50
CA MET A 334 2.58 -4.85 -18.50
C MET A 334 2.34 -4.10 -17.19
N LEU A 335 3.32 -3.33 -16.69
CA LEU A 335 3.17 -2.52 -15.48
C LEU A 335 2.04 -1.49 -15.58
N LEU A 336 1.92 -0.80 -16.71
CA LEU A 336 0.94 0.25 -16.93
C LEU A 336 -0.48 -0.29 -17.14
N VAL A 337 -0.59 -1.41 -17.85
CA VAL A 337 -1.88 -1.94 -18.32
C VAL A 337 -2.46 -2.93 -17.33
N LEU A 338 -1.65 -3.68 -16.57
CA LEU A 338 -2.13 -4.70 -15.64
C LEU A 338 -3.15 -4.17 -14.61
N PRO A 339 -2.98 -2.99 -13.96
CA PRO A 339 -3.94 -2.48 -12.98
C PRO A 339 -5.36 -2.31 -13.54
N VAL A 340 -5.47 -1.97 -14.82
CA VAL A 340 -6.76 -1.81 -15.50
C VAL A 340 -7.54 -3.12 -15.57
N PHE A 341 -6.83 -4.24 -15.74
CA PHE A 341 -7.42 -5.57 -15.80
C PHE A 341 -7.63 -6.21 -14.43
N THR A 342 -6.80 -5.88 -13.44
CA THR A 342 -6.84 -6.52 -12.11
C THR A 342 -7.76 -5.80 -11.13
N PHE A 343 -7.99 -4.49 -11.27
CA PHE A 343 -8.83 -3.71 -10.34
C PHE A 343 -10.25 -4.29 -10.13
N PRO A 344 -10.98 -4.76 -11.17
CA PRO A 344 -12.28 -5.41 -10.97
C PRO A 344 -12.26 -6.61 -10.00
N PHE A 345 -11.10 -7.25 -9.85
CA PHE A 345 -10.89 -8.41 -8.97
C PHE A 345 -10.35 -8.04 -7.59
N ALA A 346 -10.12 -6.75 -7.30
CA ALA A 346 -9.63 -6.27 -6.00
C ALA A 346 -10.43 -6.82 -4.79
N PRO A 347 -11.77 -6.98 -4.83
CA PRO A 347 -12.52 -7.54 -3.72
C PRO A 347 -12.10 -8.95 -3.28
N LEU A 348 -11.57 -9.76 -4.21
CA LEU A 348 -11.07 -11.11 -3.91
C LEU A 348 -9.85 -11.07 -2.99
N ALA A 349 -8.94 -10.12 -3.22
CA ALA A 349 -7.78 -9.90 -2.36
C ALA A 349 -8.21 -9.35 -0.99
N GLY A 350 -9.17 -8.41 -0.97
CA GLY A 350 -9.68 -7.81 0.27
C GLY A 350 -10.42 -8.80 1.19
N PHE A 351 -11.03 -9.86 0.65
CA PHE A 351 -11.76 -10.85 1.45
C PHE A 351 -10.85 -11.57 2.45
N SER A 352 -9.67 -12.05 2.00
CA SER A 352 -8.73 -12.71 2.91
C SER A 352 -8.18 -11.75 3.94
N SER A 353 -7.88 -10.50 3.57
CA SER A 353 -7.36 -9.48 4.49
C SER A 353 -8.38 -9.17 5.60
N ARG A 354 -9.65 -8.98 5.24
CA ARG A 354 -10.70 -8.70 6.24
C ARG A 354 -10.91 -9.85 7.23
N LYS A 355 -10.82 -11.10 6.77
CA LYS A 355 -10.87 -12.27 7.65
C LYS A 355 -9.71 -12.28 8.66
N ASN A 356 -8.50 -11.97 8.18
CA ASN A 356 -7.29 -11.92 8.99
C ASN A 356 -7.41 -10.91 10.15
N GLU A 357 -8.12 -9.80 9.94
CA GLU A 357 -8.39 -8.80 10.98
C GLU A 357 -9.26 -9.37 12.12
N PHE A 358 -10.34 -10.07 11.79
CA PHE A 358 -11.20 -10.68 12.82
C PHE A 358 -10.49 -11.81 13.57
N GLU A 359 -9.62 -12.59 12.90
CA GLU A 359 -8.78 -13.60 13.55
C GLU A 359 -7.79 -12.95 14.54
N ALA A 360 -7.24 -11.78 14.20
CA ALA A 360 -6.35 -11.02 15.06
C ALA A 360 -7.08 -10.33 16.22
N ASP A 361 -8.27 -9.76 15.98
CA ASP A 361 -9.13 -9.17 17.01
C ASP A 361 -9.52 -10.21 18.07
N ARG A 362 -9.90 -11.42 17.64
CA ARG A 362 -10.20 -12.50 18.57
C ARG A 362 -8.97 -12.92 19.37
N PHE A 363 -7.82 -13.04 18.74
CA PHE A 363 -6.58 -13.36 19.44
C PHE A 363 -6.24 -12.30 20.50
N ALA A 364 -6.43 -11.02 20.18
CA ALA A 364 -6.22 -9.92 21.12
C ALA A 364 -7.19 -9.96 22.30
N ALA A 365 -8.46 -10.26 22.04
CA ALA A 365 -9.45 -10.44 23.10
C ALA A 365 -9.11 -11.62 24.03
N GLU A 366 -8.56 -12.71 23.48
CA GLU A 366 -8.16 -13.90 24.23
C GLU A 366 -6.86 -13.74 25.03
N HIS A 367 -5.97 -12.82 24.65
CA HIS A 367 -4.65 -12.69 25.28
C HIS A 367 -4.40 -11.33 25.91
N ALA A 368 -5.31 -10.38 25.77
CA ALA A 368 -5.30 -9.06 26.38
C ALA A 368 -6.73 -8.67 26.79
N SER A 369 -7.37 -7.74 26.08
CA SER A 369 -8.68 -7.21 26.45
C SER A 369 -9.46 -6.77 25.21
N ALA A 370 -10.67 -7.30 25.07
CA ALA A 370 -11.60 -6.88 24.01
C ALA A 370 -12.04 -5.42 24.20
N GLY A 371 -12.27 -5.00 25.45
CA GLY A 371 -12.67 -3.64 25.80
C GLY A 371 -11.58 -2.62 25.50
N ASP A 372 -10.33 -2.90 25.87
CA ASP A 372 -9.20 -2.01 25.57
C ASP A 372 -8.95 -1.93 24.07
N LEU A 373 -9.05 -3.04 23.33
CA LEU A 373 -8.94 -3.02 21.87
C LEU A 373 -10.07 -2.21 21.21
N ALA A 374 -11.30 -2.32 21.72
CA ALA A 374 -12.42 -1.51 21.25
C ALA A 374 -12.18 -0.01 21.50
N ALA A 375 -11.67 0.36 22.69
CA ALA A 375 -11.31 1.72 23.03
C ALA A 375 -10.21 2.28 22.11
N VAL A 376 -9.17 1.47 21.85
CA VAL A 376 -8.10 1.77 20.88
C VAL A 376 -8.67 2.04 19.49
N LEU A 377 -9.54 1.17 18.98
CA LEU A 377 -10.10 1.34 17.63
C LEU A 377 -10.82 2.68 17.49
N VAL A 378 -11.59 3.07 18.52
CA VAL A 378 -12.25 4.38 18.55
C VAL A 378 -11.23 5.52 18.58
N LYS A 379 -10.20 5.41 19.44
CA LYS A 379 -9.12 6.41 19.53
C LYS A 379 -8.35 6.56 18.22
N LEU A 380 -8.03 5.46 17.53
CA LEU A 380 -7.35 5.45 16.23
C LEU A 380 -8.20 6.09 15.14
N TYR A 381 -9.50 5.81 15.10
CA TYR A 381 -10.39 6.43 14.12
C TYR A 381 -10.52 7.94 14.36
N ARG A 382 -10.60 8.35 15.63
CA ARG A 382 -10.62 9.76 16.02
C ARG A 382 -9.29 10.46 15.69
N SER A 383 -8.15 9.89 16.08
CA SER A 383 -6.83 10.51 15.91
C SER A 383 -6.41 10.61 14.44
N ASN A 384 -6.84 9.68 13.58
CA ASN A 384 -6.57 9.70 12.15
C ASN A 384 -7.68 10.38 11.33
N ALA A 385 -8.69 10.99 11.99
CA ALA A 385 -9.91 11.50 11.37
C ALA A 385 -10.51 10.54 10.32
N ALA A 386 -10.45 9.24 10.61
CA ALA A 386 -10.94 8.20 9.69
C ALA A 386 -12.47 8.23 9.65
N SER A 387 -13.03 8.00 8.47
CA SER A 387 -14.48 8.04 8.33
C SER A 387 -15.14 6.90 9.11
N LEU A 388 -16.06 7.24 10.01
CA LEU A 388 -16.87 6.27 10.77
C LEU A 388 -17.95 5.57 9.93
N VAL A 389 -18.12 6.01 8.67
CA VAL A 389 -19.11 5.48 7.73
C VAL A 389 -18.44 5.22 6.39
N SER A 390 -18.56 4.00 5.89
CA SER A 390 -18.07 3.61 4.57
C SER A 390 -19.21 2.99 3.76
N ASP A 391 -19.25 3.28 2.45
CA ASP A 391 -20.13 2.58 1.53
C ASP A 391 -19.65 1.12 1.40
N PRO A 392 -20.52 0.11 1.53
CA PRO A 392 -20.11 -1.29 1.51
C PRO A 392 -19.38 -1.72 0.23
N TRP A 393 -19.74 -1.15 -0.92
CA TRP A 393 -19.07 -1.47 -2.18
C TRP A 393 -17.73 -0.78 -2.28
N TYR A 394 -17.65 0.50 -1.91
CA TYR A 394 -16.36 1.18 -1.81
C TYR A 394 -15.40 0.40 -0.88
N SER A 395 -15.86 0.06 0.32
CA SER A 395 -15.07 -0.64 1.32
C SER A 395 -14.55 -1.99 0.83
N ARG A 396 -15.39 -2.77 0.11
CA ARG A 396 -14.97 -4.07 -0.44
C ARG A 396 -13.80 -3.98 -1.43
N PHE A 397 -13.72 -2.90 -2.20
CA PHE A 397 -12.70 -2.68 -3.22
C PHE A 397 -11.42 -2.03 -2.67
N TYR A 398 -11.55 -1.08 -1.75
CA TYR A 398 -10.44 -0.23 -1.31
C TYR A 398 -9.94 -0.52 0.11
N ASP A 399 -10.80 -0.97 1.02
CA ASP A 399 -10.42 -1.12 2.42
C ASP A 399 -9.82 -2.52 2.66
N SER A 400 -8.57 -2.54 3.13
CA SER A 400 -7.88 -3.77 3.56
C SER A 400 -8.34 -4.26 4.94
N HIS A 401 -8.97 -3.37 5.72
CA HIS A 401 -9.53 -3.65 7.04
C HIS A 401 -11.06 -3.52 7.00
N PRO A 402 -11.81 -4.34 7.75
CA PRO A 402 -13.23 -4.09 7.99
C PRO A 402 -13.41 -2.73 8.68
N GLY A 403 -14.55 -2.08 8.43
CA GLY A 403 -14.85 -0.81 9.08
C GLY A 403 -14.93 -0.95 10.60
N ALA A 404 -14.63 0.12 11.34
CA ALA A 404 -14.62 0.10 12.81
C ALA A 404 -15.93 -0.45 13.40
N ARG A 405 -17.09 -0.14 12.81
CA ARG A 405 -18.39 -0.67 13.26
C ARG A 405 -18.44 -2.19 13.27
N GLU A 406 -17.94 -2.82 12.21
CA GLU A 406 -17.96 -4.27 12.08
C GLU A 406 -17.04 -4.91 13.12
N ARG A 407 -15.84 -4.35 13.32
CA ARG A 407 -14.87 -4.82 14.32
C ARG A 407 -15.38 -4.63 15.75
N LEU A 408 -15.92 -3.45 16.07
CA LEU A 408 -16.51 -3.17 17.39
C LEU A 408 -17.70 -4.09 17.69
N ALA A 409 -18.57 -4.34 16.70
CA ALA A 409 -19.67 -5.28 16.88
C ALA A 409 -19.18 -6.70 17.14
N ALA A 410 -18.12 -7.15 16.47
CA ALA A 410 -17.51 -8.45 16.72
C ALA A 410 -16.85 -8.53 18.09
N LEU A 411 -16.09 -7.50 18.51
CA LEU A 411 -15.43 -7.45 19.82
C LEU A 411 -16.44 -7.49 20.98
N LYS A 412 -17.58 -6.81 20.85
CA LYS A 412 -18.67 -6.83 21.86
C LYS A 412 -19.28 -8.21 22.08
N GLN A 413 -19.13 -9.14 21.13
CA GLN A 413 -19.65 -10.50 21.25
C GLN A 413 -18.65 -11.47 21.88
N LEU A 414 -17.39 -11.06 22.04
CA LEU A 414 -16.37 -11.90 22.65
C LEU A 414 -16.49 -11.81 24.18
N PRO A 415 -16.32 -12.94 24.89
CA PRO A 415 -16.31 -12.92 26.34
C PRO A 415 -15.14 -12.06 26.85
N GLU A 416 -15.41 -11.12 27.76
CA GLU A 416 -14.34 -10.47 28.51
C GLU A 416 -13.66 -11.50 29.39
N GLN A 417 -12.33 -11.54 29.36
CA GLN A 417 -11.60 -12.28 30.37
C GLN A 417 -11.84 -11.59 31.71
N ALA A 418 -12.40 -12.33 32.66
CA ALA A 418 -12.29 -11.96 34.07
C ALA A 418 -10.80 -12.00 34.42
N THR A 419 -10.20 -10.83 34.55
CA THR A 419 -8.81 -10.63 34.97
C THR A 419 -8.51 -11.27 36.31
#